data_AF-A0A7W1TYK9-F1
#
_entry.id   AF-A0A7W1TYK9-F1
#
_cell.length_a   1.000
_cell.length_b   1.000
_cell.length_c   1.000
_cell.angle_alpha   90.00
_cell.angle_beta   90.00
_cell.angle_gamma   90.00
#
_symmetry.space_group_name_H-M   'P 1'
#
loop_
_entity.id
_entity.type
_entity.pdbx_description
1 polymer ?
#
loop_
_entity_poly.entity_id
_entity_poly.type
_entity_poly.pdbx_seq_one_letter_code
_entity_poly.pdbx_strand_id
1 'polypeptide(L)'
;ATLTGACIVALGAKITGLMGNDDDLVAEVRSAAERAGEPAWPLPLPKEYRKQLDSEIADLKNIGGRSAGALTAGLFLQEFVGDVPWAHLDIAGPSRSDEDDGAVVKGATGVGVRTLLELLAP
;
A
#
# COMPACT_ATOMS: atom_id res chain seq x y z
N ALA A 1 -6.18 -0.13 -0.74
CA ALA A 1 -6.83 1.08 -1.27
C ALA A 1 -6.13 1.51 -2.56
N THR A 2 -6.83 2.14 -3.51
CA THR A 2 -6.20 2.77 -4.69
C THR A 2 -5.77 4.20 -4.32
N LEU A 3 -4.77 4.33 -3.45
CA LEU A 3 -4.59 5.55 -2.67
C LEU A 3 -3.73 6.60 -3.37
N THR A 4 -2.56 6.23 -3.90
CA THR A 4 -1.61 7.23 -4.39
C THR A 4 -1.10 6.97 -5.81
N GLY A 5 -1.12 8.02 -6.64
CA GLY A 5 -0.36 8.02 -7.90
C GLY A 5 1.15 7.93 -7.67
N ALA A 6 1.64 8.35 -6.50
CA ALA A 6 3.05 8.24 -6.12
C ALA A 6 3.50 6.77 -6.00
N CYS A 7 2.64 5.86 -5.54
CA CYS A 7 2.94 4.43 -5.50
C CYS A 7 3.07 3.86 -6.93
N ILE A 8 2.24 4.32 -7.87
CA ILE A 8 2.35 3.96 -9.30
C ILE A 8 3.70 4.41 -9.87
N VAL A 9 4.12 5.64 -9.58
CA VAL A 9 5.42 6.16 -10.04
C VAL A 9 6.59 5.36 -9.46
N ALA A 10 6.48 4.90 -8.21
CA ALA A 10 7.54 4.16 -7.54
C ALA A 10 7.64 2.68 -7.97
N LEU A 11 6.51 1.99 -8.08
CA LEU A 11 6.45 0.53 -8.22
C LEU A 11 5.80 0.05 -9.54
N GLY A 12 5.30 0.98 -10.35
CA GLY A 12 4.65 0.68 -11.63
C GLY A 12 3.24 0.12 -11.48
N ALA A 13 2.78 -0.53 -12.55
CA ALA A 13 1.40 -1.01 -12.70
C ALA A 13 1.18 -2.47 -12.25
N LYS A 14 2.20 -3.17 -11.76
CA LYS A 14 2.08 -4.61 -11.42
C LYS A 14 2.31 -4.94 -9.95
N ILE A 15 2.88 -4.01 -9.17
CA ILE A 15 3.32 -4.28 -7.79
C ILE A 15 2.49 -3.44 -6.82
N THR A 16 1.93 -4.08 -5.81
CA THR A 16 1.24 -3.42 -4.69
C THR A 16 2.26 -2.83 -3.71
N GLY A 17 2.07 -1.58 -3.29
CA GLY A 17 2.84 -1.01 -2.19
C GLY A 17 2.33 -1.55 -0.86
N LEU A 18 3.21 -2.13 -0.04
CA LEU A 18 2.89 -2.68 1.27
C LEU A 18 3.60 -1.86 2.35
N MET A 19 2.85 -1.29 3.29
CA MET A 19 3.40 -0.53 4.43
C MET A 19 2.80 -1.08 5.72
N GLY A 20 3.49 -1.00 6.84
CA GLY A 20 2.93 -1.45 8.12
C GLY A 20 3.78 -1.04 9.33
N ASN A 21 3.21 -1.21 10.52
CA ASN A 21 3.88 -0.93 11.80
C ASN A 21 4.38 -2.20 12.52
N ASP A 22 4.11 -3.37 11.95
CA ASP A 22 4.47 -4.69 12.49
C ASP A 22 5.14 -5.51 11.39
N ASP A 23 6.42 -5.84 11.60
CA ASP A 23 7.25 -6.50 10.58
C ASP A 23 6.80 -7.94 10.30
N ASP A 24 6.25 -8.64 11.31
CA ASP A 24 5.77 -10.01 11.17
C ASP A 24 4.50 -10.04 10.32
N LEU A 25 3.54 -9.14 10.58
CA LEU A 25 2.33 -8.98 9.79
C LEU A 25 2.66 -8.56 8.35
N VAL A 26 3.62 -7.65 8.15
CA VAL A 26 4.08 -7.25 6.80
C VAL A 26 4.69 -8.45 6.07
N ALA A 27 5.49 -9.27 6.74
CA ALA A 27 6.06 -10.48 6.16
C ALA A 27 4.99 -11.51 5.81
N GLU A 28 3.98 -11.70 6.68
CA GLU A 28 2.86 -12.61 6.46
C GLU A 28 2.03 -12.21 5.23
N VAL A 29 1.63 -10.93 5.16
CA VAL A 29 0.90 -10.36 4.02
C VAL A 29 1.71 -10.51 2.74
N ARG A 30 3.01 -10.23 2.78
CA ARG A 30 3.89 -10.42 1.61
C ARG A 30 3.94 -11.88 1.17
N SER A 31 4.06 -12.82 2.11
CA SER A 31 4.07 -14.25 1.79
C SER A 31 2.75 -14.71 1.17
N ALA A 32 1.61 -14.23 1.69
CA ALA A 32 0.29 -14.49 1.09
C ALA A 32 0.19 -13.93 -0.34
N ALA A 33 0.74 -12.74 -0.56
CA ALA A 33 0.78 -12.10 -1.89
C ALA A 33 1.64 -12.90 -2.88
N GLU A 34 2.78 -13.44 -2.43
CA GLU A 34 3.64 -14.33 -3.22
C GLU A 34 2.91 -15.64 -3.61
N ARG A 35 2.20 -16.28 -2.67
CA ARG A 35 1.37 -17.47 -2.96
C ARG A 35 0.24 -17.17 -3.95
N ALA A 36 -0.39 -16.01 -3.80
CA ALA A 36 -1.49 -15.55 -4.66
C ALA A 36 -1.04 -15.16 -6.09
N GLY A 37 0.27 -15.01 -6.33
CA GLY A 37 0.79 -14.48 -7.58
C GLY A 37 0.47 -12.98 -7.77
N GLU A 38 0.35 -12.23 -6.67
CA GLU A 38 0.03 -10.80 -6.66
C GLU A 38 1.18 -10.05 -5.97
N PRO A 39 2.26 -9.67 -6.68
CA PRO A 39 3.45 -9.11 -6.05
C PRO A 39 3.15 -7.89 -5.17
N ALA A 40 3.64 -7.93 -3.93
CA ALA A 40 3.60 -6.81 -2.99
C ALA A 40 5.01 -6.48 -2.52
N TRP A 41 5.36 -5.20 -2.46
CA TRP A 41 6.69 -4.75 -2.05
C TRP A 41 6.63 -3.87 -0.79
N PRO A 42 7.36 -4.23 0.27
CA PRO A 42 7.45 -3.41 1.47
C PRO A 42 8.07 -2.04 1.18
N LEU A 43 7.33 -0.98 1.53
CA LEU A 43 7.79 0.40 1.53
C LEU A 43 7.99 0.87 2.98
N PRO A 44 9.02 1.69 3.25
CA PRO A 44 9.31 2.12 4.61
C PRO A 44 8.30 3.17 5.11
N LEU A 45 8.22 3.34 6.43
CA LEU A 45 7.53 4.45 7.09
C LEU A 45 8.53 5.30 7.90
N PRO A 46 9.36 6.15 7.25
CA PRO A 46 10.35 6.96 7.95
C PRO A 46 9.67 8.04 8.80
N LYS A 47 9.90 8.02 10.12
CA LYS A 47 9.28 8.97 11.05
C LYS A 47 9.63 10.43 10.71
N GLU A 48 10.77 10.68 10.07
CA GLU A 48 11.23 12.00 9.66
C GLU A 48 10.31 12.66 8.63
N TYR A 49 9.50 11.88 7.91
CA TYR A 49 8.55 12.39 6.92
C TYR A 49 7.21 12.80 7.55
N ARG A 50 6.94 12.43 8.81
CA ARG A 50 5.70 12.78 9.50
C ARG A 50 5.47 14.29 9.62
N LYS A 51 6.54 15.06 9.83
CA LYS A 51 6.50 16.55 9.88
C LYS A 51 5.93 17.18 8.61
N GLN A 52 5.97 16.47 7.49
CA GLN A 52 5.39 16.97 6.24
C GLN A 52 3.87 17.09 6.35
N LEU A 53 3.23 16.34 7.25
CA LEU A 53 1.79 16.35 7.50
C LEU A 53 1.36 17.34 8.60
N ASP A 54 2.28 18.15 9.12
CA ASP A 54 1.94 19.16 10.12
C ASP A 54 1.05 20.25 9.51
N SER A 55 0.04 20.67 10.27
CA SER A 55 -0.96 21.66 9.87
C SER A 55 -0.94 22.83 10.85
N GLU A 56 -1.14 24.04 10.34
CA GLU A 56 -1.22 25.26 11.16
C GLU A 56 -2.61 25.45 11.79
N ILE A 57 -3.60 24.66 11.37
CA ILE A 57 -5.02 24.84 11.72
C ILE A 57 -5.60 23.61 12.43
N ALA A 58 -5.23 22.41 11.98
CA ALA A 58 -5.79 21.15 12.46
C ALA A 58 -4.68 20.26 13.02
N ASP A 59 -5.06 19.13 13.61
CA ASP A 59 -4.08 18.18 14.17
C ASP A 59 -3.17 17.57 13.08
N LEU A 60 -3.69 17.46 11.85
CA LEU A 60 -3.01 16.82 10.72
C LEU A 60 -3.57 17.38 9.40
N LYS A 61 -2.71 17.59 8.39
CA LYS A 61 -3.16 17.78 7.00
C LYS A 61 -3.01 16.49 6.20
N ASN A 62 -3.89 16.32 5.21
CA ASN A 62 -3.98 15.09 4.41
C ASN A 62 -2.96 15.00 3.26
N ILE A 63 -2.11 16.01 3.07
CA ILE A 63 -1.11 16.05 1.99
C ILE A 63 0.22 16.55 2.55
N GLY A 64 1.28 15.74 2.41
CA GLY A 64 2.63 16.09 2.86
C GLY A 64 3.43 16.94 1.87
N GLY A 65 3.17 16.76 0.57
CA GLY A 65 3.88 17.44 -0.51
C GLY A 65 4.00 16.56 -1.74
N ARG A 66 4.82 16.99 -2.72
CA ARG A 66 5.03 16.23 -3.97
C ARG A 66 5.90 14.99 -3.77
N SER A 67 6.94 15.09 -2.93
CA SER A 67 7.90 14.01 -2.70
C SER A 67 7.35 13.01 -1.68
N ALA A 68 7.71 11.74 -1.84
CA ALA A 68 7.32 10.67 -0.91
C ALA A 68 5.80 10.55 -0.68
N GLY A 69 4.98 10.84 -1.70
CA GLY A 69 3.51 10.81 -1.59
C GLY A 69 2.94 9.49 -1.06
N ALA A 70 3.49 8.34 -1.49
CA ALA A 70 3.06 7.03 -0.99
C ALA A 70 3.39 6.85 0.51
N LEU A 71 4.60 7.24 0.91
CA LEU A 71 5.07 7.06 2.29
C LEU A 71 4.36 8.04 3.25
N THR A 72 4.17 9.29 2.83
CA THR A 72 3.43 10.28 3.62
C THR A 72 1.95 9.93 3.74
N ALA A 73 1.34 9.32 2.72
CA ALA A 73 -0.01 8.77 2.83
C ALA A 73 -0.06 7.59 3.81
N GLY A 74 0.93 6.69 3.78
CA GLY A 74 1.07 5.61 4.77
C GLY A 74 1.20 6.15 6.20
N LEU A 75 2.06 7.14 6.42
CA LEU A 75 2.23 7.81 7.70
C LEU A 75 0.93 8.51 8.16
N PHE A 76 0.20 9.14 7.24
CA PHE A 76 -1.10 9.73 7.56
C PHE A 76 -2.07 8.68 8.10
N LEU A 77 -2.15 7.51 7.46
CA LEU A 77 -3.00 6.41 7.93
C LEU A 77 -2.55 5.86 9.29
N GLN A 78 -1.24 5.78 9.52
CA GLN A 78 -0.66 5.28 10.77
C GLN A 78 -1.07 6.12 12.00
N GLU A 79 -1.38 7.40 11.85
CA GLU A 79 -1.87 8.25 12.95
C GLU A 79 -3.22 7.78 13.52
N PHE A 80 -3.96 6.92 12.80
CA PHE A 80 -5.29 6.47 13.17
C PHE A 80 -5.36 5.00 13.61
N VAL A 81 -4.23 4.26 13.61
CA VAL A 81 -4.22 2.82 13.95
C VAL A 81 -3.87 2.53 15.41
N GLY A 82 -3.29 3.50 16.12
CA GLY A 82 -2.83 3.32 17.50
C GLY A 82 -1.78 2.22 17.63
N ASP A 83 -1.94 1.36 18.64
CA ASP A 83 -1.01 0.27 18.95
C ASP A 83 -1.37 -1.07 18.26
N VAL A 84 -2.33 -1.06 17.33
CA VAL A 84 -2.78 -2.29 16.65
C VAL A 84 -1.80 -2.66 15.52
N PRO A 85 -1.38 -3.94 15.41
CA PRO A 85 -0.64 -4.43 14.25
C PRO A 85 -1.41 -4.14 12.96
N TRP A 86 -0.76 -3.46 12.04
CA TRP A 86 -1.40 -2.88 10.86
C TRP A 86 -0.52 -3.04 9.62
N ALA A 87 -1.17 -3.44 8.53
CA ALA A 87 -0.63 -3.44 7.19
C ALA A 87 -1.58 -2.70 6.24
N HIS A 88 -1.02 -1.88 5.37
CA HIS A 88 -1.69 -1.14 4.32
C HIS A 88 -1.18 -1.55 2.95
N LEU A 89 -2.14 -1.89 2.08
CA LEU A 89 -1.90 -2.19 0.67
C LEU A 89 -2.35 -1.01 -0.19
N ASP A 90 -1.40 -0.29 -0.78
CA ASP A 90 -1.66 0.68 -1.86
C ASP A 90 -1.63 -0.06 -3.21
N ILE A 91 -2.83 -0.36 -3.71
CA ILE A 91 -3.07 -1.12 -4.94
C ILE A 91 -3.29 -0.21 -6.15
N ALA A 92 -3.00 1.09 -6.05
CA ALA A 92 -3.28 2.04 -7.13
C ALA A 92 -2.73 1.59 -8.49
N GLY A 93 -1.48 1.11 -8.52
CA GLY A 93 -0.82 0.61 -9.73
C GLY A 93 -1.52 -0.62 -10.32
N PRO A 94 -1.58 -1.75 -9.60
CA PRO A 94 -2.13 -2.99 -10.13
C PRO A 94 -3.65 -3.05 -10.21
N SER A 95 -4.39 -2.00 -9.78
CA SER A 95 -5.86 -2.00 -9.79
C SER A 95 -6.49 -2.08 -11.19
N ARG A 96 -5.76 -1.67 -12.23
CA ARG A 96 -6.18 -1.78 -13.63
C ARG A 96 -5.05 -2.27 -14.53
N SER A 97 -5.41 -3.03 -15.56
CA SER A 97 -4.51 -3.46 -16.63
C SER A 97 -4.96 -2.86 -17.97
N ASP A 98 -4.00 -2.45 -18.79
CA ASP A 98 -4.25 -1.95 -20.16
C ASP A 98 -4.23 -3.06 -21.22
N GLU A 99 -3.77 -4.25 -20.83
CA GLU A 99 -3.61 -5.46 -21.66
C GLU A 99 -4.03 -6.73 -20.93
N ASP A 100 -4.15 -7.83 -21.68
CA ASP A 100 -4.35 -9.16 -21.12
C ASP A 100 -2.99 -9.77 -20.76
N ASP A 101 -2.86 -10.32 -19.56
CA ASP A 101 -1.64 -10.96 -19.04
C ASP A 101 -2.00 -12.14 -18.13
N GLY A 102 -1.94 -13.36 -18.69
CA GLY A 102 -2.27 -14.59 -17.98
C GLY A 102 -3.71 -14.59 -17.46
N ALA A 103 -3.87 -14.60 -16.14
CA ALA A 103 -5.19 -14.57 -15.48
C ALA A 103 -5.78 -13.16 -15.34
N VAL A 104 -5.00 -12.11 -15.65
CA VAL A 104 -5.45 -10.72 -15.63
C VAL A 104 -5.91 -10.33 -17.02
N VAL A 105 -7.10 -9.75 -17.14
CA VAL A 105 -7.63 -9.22 -18.39
C VAL A 105 -7.62 -7.69 -18.36
N LYS A 106 -7.64 -7.07 -19.54
CA LYS A 106 -7.75 -5.63 -19.69
C LYS A 106 -8.95 -5.08 -18.92
N GLY A 107 -8.72 -4.06 -18.10
CA GLY A 107 -9.74 -3.45 -17.26
C GLY A 107 -9.39 -3.54 -15.77
N ALA A 108 -10.40 -3.69 -14.91
CA ALA A 108 -10.19 -3.82 -13.47
C ALA A 108 -9.67 -5.24 -13.15
N THR A 109 -8.58 -5.32 -12.40
CA THR A 109 -7.88 -6.59 -12.15
C THR A 109 -8.42 -7.38 -10.97
N GLY A 110 -9.07 -6.70 -10.01
CA GLY A 110 -9.45 -7.30 -8.73
C GLY A 110 -8.26 -7.66 -7.82
N VAL A 111 -7.08 -7.09 -8.07
CA VAL A 111 -5.86 -7.34 -7.27
C VAL A 111 -6.11 -7.15 -5.77
N GLY A 112 -5.51 -8.03 -4.97
CA GLY A 112 -5.63 -8.05 -3.52
C GLY A 112 -6.67 -9.04 -3.02
N VAL A 113 -7.65 -9.44 -3.84
CA VAL A 113 -8.65 -10.44 -3.43
C VAL A 113 -7.99 -11.79 -3.13
N ARG A 114 -7.12 -12.30 -4.02
CA ARG A 114 -6.44 -13.58 -3.77
C ARG A 114 -5.44 -13.46 -2.64
N THR A 115 -4.68 -12.36 -2.57
CA THR A 115 -3.77 -12.09 -1.45
C THR A 115 -4.48 -12.17 -0.10
N LEU A 116 -5.65 -11.51 0.04
CA LEU A 116 -6.41 -11.52 1.28
C LEU A 116 -7.02 -12.90 1.59
N LEU A 117 -7.43 -13.66 0.57
CA LEU A 117 -7.89 -15.04 0.76
C LEU A 117 -6.76 -15.97 1.22
N GLU A 118 -5.58 -15.85 0.62
CA GLU A 118 -4.36 -16.58 1.01
C GLU A 118 -3.87 -16.22 2.40
N LEU A 119 -4.11 -14.99 2.86
CA LEU A 119 -3.77 -14.54 4.21
C LEU A 119 -4.71 -15.14 5.27
N LEU A 120 -5.99 -15.35 4.92
CA LEU A 120 -6.98 -15.92 5.82
C LEU A 120 -6.99 -17.46 5.80
N ALA A 121 -6.28 -18.07 4.86
CA ALA A 121 -6.21 -19.52 4.73
C ALA A 121 -5.44 -20.14 5.92
N PRO A 122 -5.89 -21.29 6.44
CA PRO A 122 -5.31 -21.95 7.61
C PRO A 122 -3.95 -22.60 7.35
#